data_AF-A0A2M6ZNG8-F1
#
_entry.id   AF-A0A2M6ZNG8-F1
#
_cell.length_a   1.000
_cell.length_b   1.000
_cell.length_c   1.000
_cell.angle_alpha   90.00
_cell.angle_beta   90.00
_cell.angle_gamma   90.00
#
_symmetry.space_group_name_H-M   'P 1'
#
loop_
_entity.id
_entity.type
_entity.pdbx_description
1 polymer ?
#
loop_
_entity_poly.entity_id
_entity_poly.type
_entity_poly.pdbx_seq_one_letter_code
_entity_poly.pdbx_strand_id
1 'polypeptide(L)'
;MAEKGLFNKVKNRPTRRRFVVSTIHKDENLYETAIFEANFFYLPRHWNQPELTVVSRTPDEAWALHSKLTVRLTHEFPARLIREYCETPPSAPPQD
;
A
#
# COMPACT_ATOMS: atom_id res chain seq x y z
N MET A 1 -14.08 -16.89 -7.98
CA MET A 1 -14.68 -16.30 -6.76
C MET A 1 -14.08 -14.92 -6.61
N ALA A 2 -14.88 -13.86 -6.41
CA ALA A 2 -14.34 -12.51 -6.32
C ALA A 2 -13.55 -12.37 -5.01
N GLU A 3 -12.24 -12.57 -5.08
CA GLU A 3 -11.32 -12.27 -3.99
C GLU A 3 -11.42 -10.78 -3.69
N LYS A 4 -12.12 -10.48 -2.59
CA LYS A 4 -12.32 -9.12 -2.13
C LYS A 4 -10.95 -8.52 -1.85
N GLY A 5 -10.45 -7.69 -2.78
CA GLY A 5 -9.26 -6.90 -2.54
C GLY A 5 -9.41 -6.10 -1.25
N LEU A 6 -8.35 -6.03 -0.44
CA LEU A 6 -8.37 -5.24 0.79
C LEU A 6 -8.37 -3.76 0.42
N PHE A 7 -9.24 -2.98 1.05
CA PHE A 7 -9.34 -1.55 0.82
C PHE A 7 -9.49 -0.80 2.14
N ASN A 8 -8.48 0.01 2.48
CA ASN A 8 -8.46 0.81 3.70
C ASN A 8 -8.38 2.31 3.39
N LYS A 9 -9.27 3.06 4.02
CA LYS A 9 -9.27 4.53 4.00
C LYS A 9 -8.44 5.02 5.18
N VAL A 10 -7.37 5.75 4.89
CA VAL A 10 -6.42 6.21 5.90
C VAL A 10 -6.42 7.73 5.93
N LYS A 11 -6.54 8.30 7.13
CA LYS A 11 -6.29 9.71 7.36
C LYS A 11 -4.98 9.84 8.13
N ASN A 12 -3.97 10.40 7.47
CA ASN A 12 -2.68 10.66 8.09
C ASN A 12 -2.82 11.74 9.15
N ARG A 13 -2.44 11.46 10.40
CA ARG A 13 -2.57 12.42 11.51
C ARG A 13 -1.60 13.61 11.37
N PRO A 14 -0.30 13.41 11.07
CA PRO A 14 0.65 14.53 10.96
C PRO A 14 0.31 15.54 9.86
N THR A 15 -0.02 15.07 8.67
CA THR A 15 -0.22 15.91 7.48
C THR A 15 -1.69 16.22 7.18
N ARG A 16 -2.63 15.57 7.88
CA ARG A 16 -4.08 15.58 7.63
C ARG A 16 -4.50 15.14 6.23
N ARG A 17 -3.55 14.64 5.41
CA ARG A 17 -3.83 14.09 4.08
C ARG A 17 -4.59 12.78 4.21
N ARG A 18 -5.34 12.45 3.16
CA ARG A 18 -6.10 11.20 3.07
C ARG A 18 -5.45 10.31 2.04
N PHE A 19 -5.43 9.02 2.35
CA PHE A 19 -4.86 8.00 1.52
C PHE A 19 -5.83 6.84 1.43
N VAL A 20 -5.69 6.09 0.36
CA VAL A 20 -6.37 4.83 0.12
C VAL A 20 -5.30 3.78 -0.07
N VAL A 21 -5.35 2.73 0.74
CA VAL A 21 -4.50 1.56 0.60
C VAL A 21 -5.35 0.47 -0.02
N SER A 22 -4.93 -0.07 -1.16
CA SER A 22 -5.63 -1.13 -1.86
C SER A 22 -4.67 -2.29 -2.11
N THR A 23 -5.09 -3.50 -1.75
CA THR A 23 -4.37 -4.72 -2.11
C THR A 23 -5.22 -5.54 -3.06
N ILE A 24 -4.68 -5.84 -4.23
CA ILE A 24 -5.33 -6.63 -5.27
C ILE A 24 -4.51 -7.88 -5.56
N HIS A 25 -5.20 -8.98 -5.84
CA HIS A 25 -4.58 -10.18 -6.36
C HIS A 25 -4.52 -10.06 -7.88
N LYS A 26 -3.31 -10.12 -8.46
CA LYS A 26 -3.09 -9.96 -9.90
C LYS A 26 -2.96 -11.30 -10.62
N ASP A 27 -2.19 -12.23 -10.07
CA ASP A 27 -1.88 -13.54 -10.65
C ASP A 27 -1.69 -14.58 -9.53
N GLU A 28 -1.61 -15.87 -9.87
CA GLU A 28 -1.57 -17.04 -8.96
C GLU A 28 -0.74 -16.90 -7.68
N ASN A 29 0.37 -16.16 -7.72
CA ASN A 29 1.23 -15.88 -6.56
C ASN A 29 1.70 -14.42 -6.57
N LEU A 30 0.84 -13.49 -6.99
CA LEU A 30 1.18 -12.08 -7.07
C LEU A 30 0.06 -11.20 -6.51
N TYR A 31 0.37 -10.56 -5.38
CA TYR A 31 -0.48 -9.59 -4.73
C TYR A 31 0.18 -8.23 -4.79
N GLU A 32 -0.56 -7.23 -5.24
CA GLU A 32 -0.09 -5.86 -5.35
C GLU A 32 -0.79 -4.98 -4.33
N THR A 33 -0.01 -4.36 -3.44
CA THR A 33 -0.49 -3.35 -2.50
C THR A 33 -0.11 -1.96 -3.01
N ALA A 34 -1.12 -1.18 -3.40
CA ALA A 34 -0.99 0.18 -3.90
C ALA A 34 -1.53 1.20 -2.90
N ILE A 35 -0.88 2.35 -2.81
CA ILE A 35 -1.28 3.50 -2.00
C ILE A 35 -1.58 4.67 -2.92
N PHE A 36 -2.75 5.27 -2.75
CA PHE A 36 -3.19 6.42 -3.51
C PHE A 36 -3.41 7.61 -2.58
N GLU A 37 -2.85 8.77 -2.91
CA GLU A 37 -3.29 10.02 -2.28
C GLU A 37 -4.73 10.30 -2.72
N ALA A 38 -5.60 10.53 -1.75
CA ALA A 38 -7.02 10.70 -1.95
C ALA A 38 -7.50 12.10 -1.54
N ASN A 39 -8.61 12.51 -2.14
CA ASN A 39 -9.28 13.76 -1.79
C ASN A 39 -10.12 13.60 -0.50
N PHE A 40 -10.88 14.65 -0.14
CA PHE A 40 -11.71 14.65 1.06
C PHE A 40 -12.70 13.47 1.15
N PHE A 41 -13.18 12.98 0.00
CA PHE A 41 -14.12 11.87 -0.12
C PHE A 41 -13.45 10.50 -0.20
N TYR A 42 -12.14 10.42 -0.03
CA TYR A 42 -11.34 9.20 -0.24
C TYR A 42 -11.40 8.67 -1.67
N LEU A 43 -11.53 9.56 -2.65
CA LEU A 43 -11.33 9.23 -4.06
C LEU A 43 -9.86 9.48 -4.42
N PRO A 44 -9.17 8.49 -5.02
CA PRO A 44 -7.82 8.69 -5.56
C PRO A 44 -7.77 9.92 -6.45
N ARG A 45 -6.77 10.79 -6.26
CA ARG A 45 -6.54 11.92 -7.18
C ARG A 45 -6.18 11.43 -8.57
N HIS A 46 -5.41 10.35 -8.63
CA HIS A 46 -5.00 9.66 -9.84
C HIS A 46 -5.25 8.16 -9.66
N TRP A 47 -6.16 7.59 -10.43
CA TRP A 47 -6.46 6.16 -10.36
C TRP A 47 -5.38 5.29 -11.00
N ASN A 48 -4.65 5.85 -11.96
CA ASN A 48 -3.62 5.13 -12.73
C ASN A 48 -2.19 5.40 -12.22
N GLN A 49 -2.04 6.24 -11.19
CA GLN A 49 -0.73 6.62 -10.66
C GLN A 49 -0.76 6.52 -9.13
N PRO A 50 -0.51 5.31 -8.58
CA PRO A 50 -0.31 5.16 -7.15
C PRO A 50 0.97 5.89 -6.71
N GLU A 51 0.95 6.43 -5.49
CA GLU A 51 2.11 7.05 -4.84
C GLU A 51 3.14 6.01 -4.42
N LEU A 52 2.68 4.78 -4.13
CA LEU A 52 3.53 3.65 -3.80
C LEU A 52 2.85 2.36 -4.23
N THR A 53 3.63 1.46 -4.83
CA THR A 53 3.20 0.11 -5.18
C THR A 53 4.22 -0.87 -4.64
N VAL A 54 3.76 -1.88 -3.90
CA VAL A 54 4.61 -2.93 -3.34
C VAL A 54 3.97 -4.28 -3.67
N VAL A 55 4.77 -5.17 -4.24
CA VAL A 55 4.34 -6.53 -4.60
C VAL A 55 4.71 -7.52 -3.52
N SER A 56 3.87 -8.54 -3.37
CA SER A 56 4.00 -9.64 -2.41
C SER A 56 3.63 -10.94 -3.10
N ARG A 57 4.22 -12.06 -2.67
CA ARG A 57 4.03 -13.36 -3.35
C ARG A 57 2.99 -14.24 -2.69
N THR A 58 2.72 -14.01 -1.41
CA THR A 58 1.75 -14.76 -0.63
C THR A 58 0.63 -13.86 -0.13
N PRO A 59 -0.59 -14.40 0.09
CA PRO A 59 -1.70 -13.62 0.64
C PRO A 59 -1.39 -13.11 2.06
N ASP A 60 -0.70 -13.90 2.88
CA ASP A 60 -0.30 -13.52 4.23
C ASP A 60 0.68 -12.34 4.24
N GLU A 61 1.69 -12.35 3.35
CA GLU A 61 2.59 -11.22 3.15
C GLU A 61 1.80 -9.98 2.71
N ALA A 62 0.87 -10.15 1.77
CA ALA A 62 0.06 -9.06 1.25
C ALA A 62 -0.81 -8.42 2.36
N TRP A 63 -1.42 -9.24 3.21
CA TRP A 63 -2.24 -8.78 4.34
C TRP A 63 -1.42 -8.12 5.44
N ALA A 64 -0.27 -8.70 5.78
CA ALA A 64 0.65 -8.12 6.74
C ALA A 64 1.18 -6.77 6.25
N LEU A 65 1.56 -6.70 4.97
CA LEU A 65 2.02 -5.48 4.32
C LEU A 65 0.92 -4.42 4.27
N HIS A 66 -0.30 -4.78 3.87
CA HIS A 66 -1.45 -3.87 3.86
C HIS A 66 -1.71 -3.26 5.24
N SER A 67 -1.73 -4.09 6.28
CA SER A 67 -1.97 -3.67 7.65
C SER A 67 -0.83 -2.78 8.17
N LYS A 68 0.43 -3.18 7.91
CA LYS A 68 1.62 -2.41 8.26
C LYS A 68 1.60 -1.04 7.61
N LEU A 69 1.37 -0.97 6.29
CA LEU A 69 1.29 0.28 5.54
C LEU A 69 0.15 1.16 6.06
N THR A 70 -1.04 0.60 6.31
CA THR A 70 -2.18 1.33 6.88
C THR A 70 -1.84 2.01 8.21
N VAL A 71 -1.22 1.28 9.14
CA VAL A 71 -0.82 1.82 10.45
C VAL A 71 0.26 2.88 10.29
N ARG A 72 1.33 2.57 9.54
CA ARG A 72 2.43 3.51 9.33
C ARG A 72 1.95 4.79 8.63
N LEU A 73 1.12 4.70 7.59
CA LEU A 73 0.49 5.86 6.93
C LEU A 73 -0.43 6.67 7.84
N THR A 74 -0.91 6.12 8.94
CA THR A 74 -1.71 6.88 9.91
C THR A 74 -0.83 7.79 10.78
N HIS A 75 0.37 7.31 11.15
CA HIS A 75 1.22 7.91 12.18
C HIS A 75 2.49 8.58 11.66
N GLU A 76 3.05 8.11 10.55
CA GLU A 76 4.32 8.57 9.99
C GLU A 76 4.14 9.62 8.90
N PHE A 77 5.22 10.30 8.51
CA PHE A 77 5.20 11.23 7.38
C PHE A 77 5.16 10.45 6.05
N PRO A 78 4.14 10.64 5.19
CA PRO A 78 3.96 9.85 3.97
C PRO A 78 5.17 9.90 3.03
N ALA A 79 5.78 11.07 2.85
CA ALA A 79 6.96 11.23 1.98
C ALA A 79 8.16 10.40 2.43
N ARG A 80 8.35 10.26 3.75
CA ARG A 80 9.42 9.44 4.32
C ARG A 80 9.13 7.95 4.09
N LEU A 81 7.88 7.55 4.31
CA LEU A 81 7.44 6.17 4.10
C LEU A 81 7.58 5.77 2.62
N ILE A 82 7.05 6.58 1.69
CA ILE A 82 7.15 6.32 0.26
C ILE A 82 8.61 6.23 -0.17
N ARG A 83 9.45 7.16 0.29
CA ARG A 83 10.88 7.16 -0.01
C ARG A 83 11.58 5.89 0.48
N GLU A 84 11.29 5.42 1.70
CA GLU A 84 11.84 4.18 2.25
C GLU A 84 11.53 2.98 1.36
N TYR A 85 10.28 2.83 0.92
CA TYR A 85 9.89 1.72 0.04
C TYR A 85 10.33 1.89 -1.43
N CYS A 86 10.64 3.10 -1.88
CA CYS A 86 11.22 3.35 -3.21
C CYS A 86 12.75 3.18 -3.23
N GLU A 87 13.45 3.53 -2.15
CA GLU A 87 14.92 3.39 -2.02
C GLU A 87 15.34 1.97 -1.62
N THR A 88 14.44 1.21 -0.99
CA THR A 88 14.67 -0.21 -0.72
C THR A 88 14.12 -1.01 -1.90
N PRO A 89 14.95 -1.52 -2.84
CA PRO A 89 14.46 -2.54 -3.76
C PRO A 89 13.90 -3.69 -2.91
N PRO A 90 12.82 -4.37 -3.34
CA PRO A 90 12.32 -5.52 -2.60
C PRO A 90 13.49 -6.48 -2.39
N SER A 91 13.89 -6.69 -1.13
CA SER A 91 14.94 -7.62 -0.78
C SER A 91 14.62 -8.92 -1.49
N ALA A 92 15.53 -9.35 -2.38
CA ALA A 92 15.51 -10.69 -2.93
C ALA A 92 15.32 -11.68 -1.76
N PRO A 93 14.59 -12.79 -1.96
CA PRO A 93 14.43 -13.78 -0.90
C PRO A 93 15.81 -14.18 -0.38
N PRO A 94 15.98 -14.43 0.93
CA PRO A 94 17.22 -14.99 1.43
C PRO A 94 17.48 -16.30 0.68
N GLN A 95 18.56 -16.33 -0.11
CA GLN A 95 19.14 -17.58 -0.56
C GLN A 95 20.03 -18.08 0.57
N ASP A 96 19.52 -19.03 1.35
CA ASP A 96 20.28 -20.14 1.95
C ASP A 96 19.29 -21.23 2.40
#